data_AF-A0A7K9C7P5-F1
#
_entry.id   AF-A0A7K9C7P5-F1
#
_cell.length_a   1.000
_cell.length_b   1.000
_cell.length_c   1.000
_cell.angle_alpha   90.00
_cell.angle_beta   90.00
_cell.angle_gamma   90.00
#
_symmetry.space_group_name_H-M   'P 1'
#
loop_
_entity.id
_entity.type
_entity.pdbx_description
1 polymer ?
#
loop_
_entity_poly.entity_id
_entity_poly.type
_entity_poly.pdbx_seq_one_letter_code
_entity_poly.pdbx_strand_id
1 'polypeptide(L)'
;MSGYSEDEKLRLQQLRALRRRWLRDQELSEREPVLPPRKLGPVASFWERFLQPGGFWRHQVYKVCQSGGYIVTRILLPAWIIAYYVKYHAMKTPHGVIMSKPAIFPGDRILETGEVRPALKEDPHEHH
;
A
#
# COMPACT_ATOMS: atom_id res chain seq x y z
N MET A 1 35.59 -29.71 -46.01
CA MET A 1 34.98 -29.43 -44.69
C MET A 1 35.21 -30.67 -43.83
N SER A 2 36.37 -30.79 -43.19
CA SER A 2 36.65 -31.99 -42.38
C SER A 2 35.78 -31.95 -41.14
N GLY A 3 34.97 -32.99 -40.95
CA GLY A 3 34.22 -33.19 -39.73
C GLY A 3 35.13 -33.51 -38.55
N TYR A 4 34.51 -33.73 -37.39
CA TYR A 4 35.20 -34.14 -36.17
C TYR A 4 36.05 -35.39 -36.37
N SER A 5 37.24 -35.42 -35.76
CA SER A 5 38.05 -36.63 -35.66
C SER A 5 37.35 -37.70 -34.80
N GLU A 6 37.72 -38.96 -34.94
CA GLU A 6 37.11 -40.04 -34.14
C GLU A 6 37.31 -39.83 -32.62
N ASP A 7 38.47 -39.30 -32.22
CA ASP A 7 38.76 -38.97 -30.81
C ASP A 7 37.88 -37.82 -30.30
N GLU A 8 37.63 -36.80 -31.13
CA GLU A 8 36.73 -35.70 -30.81
C GLU A 8 35.28 -36.18 -30.67
N LYS A 9 34.84 -37.10 -31.54
CA LYS A 9 33.51 -37.72 -31.44
C LYS A 9 33.37 -38.54 -30.17
N LEU A 10 34.37 -39.34 -29.82
CA LEU A 10 34.41 -40.13 -28.59
C LEU A 10 34.34 -39.21 -27.36
N ARG A 11 35.15 -38.15 -27.33
CA ARG A 11 35.16 -37.15 -26.26
C ARG A 11 33.81 -36.44 -26.12
N LEU A 12 33.19 -36.04 -27.23
CA LEU A 12 31.87 -35.39 -27.21
C LEU A 12 30.77 -36.33 -26.70
N GLN A 13 30.82 -37.62 -27.05
CA GLN A 13 29.89 -38.61 -26.51
C GLN A 13 30.07 -38.79 -25.00
N GLN A 14 31.30 -38.88 -24.51
CA GLN A 14 31.62 -38.97 -23.09
C GLN A 14 31.11 -37.74 -22.32
N LEU A 15 31.38 -36.53 -22.83
CA LEU A 15 30.90 -35.28 -22.23
C LEU A 15 29.37 -35.19 -22.24
N ARG A 16 28.70 -35.63 -23.31
CA ARG A 16 27.23 -35.68 -23.36
C ARG A 16 26.64 -36.67 -22.35
N ALA A 17 27.31 -37.80 -22.11
CA ALA A 17 26.85 -38.77 -21.11
C ALA A 17 26.98 -38.19 -19.69
N LEU A 18 28.11 -37.56 -19.38
CA LEU A 18 28.33 -36.88 -18.10
C LEU A 18 27.33 -35.72 -17.91
N ARG A 19 27.11 -34.91 -18.94
CA ARG A 19 26.16 -33.80 -18.89
C ARG A 19 24.73 -34.27 -18.63
N ARG A 20 24.30 -35.38 -19.24
CA ARG A 20 22.96 -35.96 -19.01
C ARG A 20 22.79 -36.53 -17.60
N ARG A 21 23.85 -37.04 -16.97
CA ARG A 21 23.81 -37.46 -15.57
C ARG A 21 23.77 -36.26 -14.64
N TRP A 22 24.66 -35.29 -14.85
CA TRP A 22 24.65 -34.03 -14.11
C TRP A 22 23.30 -33.32 -14.15
N LEU A 23 22.66 -33.25 -15.32
CA LEU A 23 21.33 -32.62 -15.46
C LEU A 23 20.24 -33.37 -14.68
N ARG A 24 20.33 -34.71 -14.60
CA ARG A 24 19.43 -35.50 -13.75
C ARG A 24 19.72 -35.30 -12.26
N ASP A 25 20.99 -35.14 -11.89
CA ASP A 25 21.37 -34.87 -10.50
C ASP A 25 20.96 -33.45 -10.03
N GLN A 26 20.55 -32.56 -10.95
CA GLN A 26 19.96 -31.26 -10.63
C GLN A 26 18.45 -31.32 -10.41
N GLU A 27 17.79 -32.44 -10.69
CA GLU A 27 16.38 -32.61 -10.36
C GLU A 27 16.24 -32.75 -8.85
N LEU A 28 15.71 -31.71 -8.19
CA LEU A 28 15.45 -31.74 -6.76
C LEU A 28 14.25 -32.63 -6.46
N SER A 29 14.38 -33.44 -5.41
CA SER A 29 13.26 -34.18 -4.83
C SER A 29 12.33 -33.24 -4.08
N GLU A 30 11.04 -33.57 -4.01
CA GLU A 30 10.01 -32.80 -3.27
C GLU A 30 10.36 -32.55 -1.79
N ARG A 31 11.23 -33.36 -1.19
CA ARG A 31 11.65 -33.26 0.20
C ARG A 31 12.82 -32.29 0.34
N GLU A 32 12.52 -31.02 0.32
CA GLU A 32 13.50 -29.98 0.64
C GLU A 32 13.55 -29.72 2.15
N PRO A 33 14.73 -29.42 2.72
CA PRO A 33 14.84 -28.97 4.09
C PRO A 33 14.15 -27.61 4.24
N VAL A 34 12.92 -27.62 4.75
CA VAL A 34 12.17 -26.41 5.06
C VAL A 34 12.58 -25.85 6.42
N LEU A 35 12.59 -24.52 6.52
CA LEU A 35 12.72 -23.85 7.80
C LEU A 35 11.58 -24.29 8.74
N PRO A 36 11.83 -24.36 10.06
CA PRO A 36 10.78 -24.69 11.00
C PRO A 36 9.62 -23.70 10.89
N PRO A 37 8.38 -24.13 11.13
CA PRO A 37 7.20 -23.28 11.01
C PRO A 37 7.33 -22.07 11.93
N ARG A 38 6.96 -20.89 11.40
CA ARG A 38 7.01 -19.63 12.15
C ARG A 38 6.09 -19.73 13.36
N LYS A 39 6.64 -19.49 14.56
CA LYS A 39 5.84 -19.37 15.78
C LYS A 39 4.96 -18.12 15.68
N LEU A 40 3.66 -18.31 15.50
CA LEU A 40 2.68 -17.24 15.52
C LEU A 40 2.43 -16.80 16.97
N GLY A 41 2.24 -15.49 17.19
CA GLY A 41 1.78 -14.97 18.48
C GLY A 41 0.34 -15.41 18.79
N PRO A 42 -0.16 -15.20 20.03
CA PRO A 42 -1.47 -15.68 20.45
C PRO A 42 -2.60 -15.16 19.55
N VAL A 43 -2.59 -13.87 19.21
CA VAL A 43 -3.59 -13.25 18.31
C VAL A 43 -3.52 -13.82 16.90
N ALA A 44 -2.31 -13.98 16.35
CA ALA A 44 -2.14 -14.53 15.01
C ALA A 44 -2.57 -16.00 14.93
N SER A 45 -2.25 -16.79 15.97
CA SER A 45 -2.67 -18.19 16.07
C SER A 45 -4.19 -18.34 16.20
N PHE A 46 -4.85 -17.42 16.91
CA PHE A 46 -6.31 -17.36 16.98
C PHE A 46 -6.91 -17.13 15.59
N TRP A 47 -6.42 -16.14 14.83
CA TRP A 47 -6.94 -15.84 13.50
C TRP A 47 -6.72 -16.99 12.52
N GLU A 48 -5.55 -17.64 12.56
CA GLU A 48 -5.29 -18.82 11.73
C GLU A 48 -6.30 -19.95 12.02
N ARG A 49 -6.51 -20.27 13.31
CA ARG A 49 -7.51 -21.28 13.74
C ARG A 49 -8.94 -20.86 13.40
N PHE A 50 -9.26 -19.58 13.49
CA PHE A 50 -10.59 -19.07 13.12
C PHE A 50 -10.86 -19.22 11.62
N LEU A 51 -9.83 -19.07 10.77
CA LEU A 51 -9.94 -19.17 9.32
C LEU A 51 -9.85 -20.62 8.79
N GLN A 52 -9.18 -21.53 9.50
CA GLN A 52 -9.01 -22.94 9.11
C GLN A 52 -10.28 -23.68 8.69
N PRO A 53 -11.44 -23.52 9.36
CA PRO A 53 -12.67 -24.20 8.97
C PRO A 53 -13.23 -23.75 7.61
N GLY A 54 -12.64 -22.73 6.99
CA GLY A 54 -12.94 -22.31 5.62
C GLY A 54 -14.38 -21.83 5.45
N GLY A 55 -14.60 -20.51 5.52
CA GLY A 55 -15.93 -19.95 5.28
C GLY A 55 -15.86 -18.51 4.80
N PHE A 56 -16.69 -18.16 3.80
CA PHE A 56 -16.71 -16.82 3.20
C PHE A 56 -16.92 -15.72 4.26
N TRP A 57 -17.87 -15.92 5.16
CA TRP A 57 -18.18 -14.98 6.24
C TRP A 57 -16.98 -14.71 7.16
N ARG A 58 -16.22 -15.76 7.52
CA ARG A 58 -15.05 -15.63 8.42
C ARG A 58 -13.92 -14.83 7.77
N HIS A 59 -13.70 -15.06 6.48
CA HIS A 59 -12.75 -14.28 5.69
C HIS A 59 -13.18 -12.82 5.58
N GLN A 60 -14.48 -12.56 5.44
CA GLN A 60 -14.99 -11.20 5.37
C GLN A 60 -14.79 -10.45 6.69
N VAL A 61 -15.08 -11.07 7.84
CA VAL A 61 -14.78 -10.50 9.17
C VAL A 61 -13.30 -10.21 9.33
N TYR A 62 -12.45 -11.19 9.01
CA TYR A 62 -11.00 -11.02 9.12
C TYR A 62 -10.52 -9.83 8.28
N LYS A 63 -11.01 -9.71 7.04
CA LYS A 63 -10.69 -8.57 6.16
C LYS A 63 -11.14 -7.23 6.75
N VAL A 64 -12.34 -7.16 7.31
CA VAL A 64 -12.86 -5.93 7.93
C VAL A 64 -12.06 -5.55 9.18
N CYS A 65 -11.72 -6.51 10.04
CA CYS A 65 -10.88 -6.25 11.21
C CYS A 65 -9.47 -5.80 10.81
N GLN A 66 -8.88 -6.45 9.80
CA GLN A 66 -7.55 -6.09 9.31
C GLN A 66 -7.53 -4.72 8.65
N SER A 67 -8.51 -4.41 7.80
CA SER A 67 -8.63 -3.10 7.15
C SER A 67 -8.93 -2.00 8.17
N GLY A 68 -9.77 -2.26 9.17
CA GLY A 68 -10.02 -1.36 10.28
C GLY A 68 -8.74 -1.04 11.06
N GLY A 69 -7.97 -2.06 11.43
CA GLY A 69 -6.68 -1.87 12.08
C GLY A 69 -5.68 -1.09 11.22
N TYR A 70 -5.66 -1.33 9.91
CA TYR A 70 -4.83 -0.58 8.97
C TYR A 70 -5.22 0.91 8.92
N ILE A 71 -6.51 1.22 8.82
CA ILE A 71 -7.00 2.61 8.78
C ILE A 71 -6.62 3.34 10.07
N VAL A 72 -6.83 2.72 11.23
CA VAL A 72 -6.48 3.34 12.52
C VAL A 72 -4.98 3.61 12.61
N THR A 73 -4.16 2.61 12.28
CA THR A 73 -2.71 2.71 12.44
C THR A 73 -2.02 3.59 11.39
N ARG A 74 -2.49 3.57 10.14
CA ARG A 74 -1.84 4.26 9.02
C ARG A 74 -2.46 5.60 8.66
N ILE A 75 -3.71 5.85 9.04
CA ILE A 75 -4.42 7.08 8.70
C ILE A 75 -4.74 7.86 9.96
N LEU A 76 -5.50 7.28 10.89
CA LEU A 76 -6.01 8.01 12.05
C LEU A 76 -4.89 8.48 12.99
N LEU A 77 -3.99 7.58 13.39
CA LEU A 77 -2.89 7.92 14.30
C LEU A 77 -1.96 8.99 13.70
N PRO A 78 -1.45 8.86 12.46
CA PRO A 78 -0.64 9.92 11.85
C PRO A 78 -1.40 11.23 11.68
N ALA A 79 -2.67 11.19 11.28
CA ALA A 79 -3.48 12.39 11.14
C ALA A 79 -3.64 13.13 12.49
N TRP A 80 -3.87 12.40 13.59
CA TRP A 80 -3.90 12.99 14.92
C TRP A 80 -2.57 13.59 15.37
N ILE A 81 -1.46 12.93 15.07
CA ILE A 81 -0.12 13.44 15.37
C ILE A 81 0.14 14.74 14.59
N ILE A 82 -0.18 14.77 13.30
CA ILE A 82 -0.03 15.97 12.45
C ILE A 82 -0.94 17.09 12.96
N ALA A 83 -2.21 16.80 13.25
CA ALA A 83 -3.15 17.78 13.77
C ALA A 83 -2.68 18.37 15.11
N TYR A 84 -2.13 17.54 16.01
CA TYR A 84 -1.53 17.99 17.26
C TYR A 84 -0.32 18.90 17.01
N TYR A 85 0.57 18.52 16.10
CA TYR A 85 1.73 19.32 15.74
C TYR A 85 1.34 20.68 15.17
N VAL A 86 0.41 20.71 14.21
CA VAL A 86 -0.09 21.95 13.61
C VAL A 86 -0.70 22.85 14.68
N LYS A 87 -1.57 22.29 15.54
CA LYS A 87 -2.28 23.04 16.59
C LYS A 87 -1.34 23.68 17.61
N TYR A 88 -0.33 22.94 18.10
CA TYR A 88 0.47 23.39 19.24
C TYR A 88 1.86 23.92 18.88
N HIS A 89 2.36 23.66 17.68
CA HIS A 89 3.68 24.10 17.23
C HIS A 89 3.55 25.08 16.07
N ALA A 90 2.97 24.66 14.95
CA ALA A 90 2.94 25.49 13.73
C ALA A 90 2.06 26.75 13.87
N MET A 91 0.93 26.68 14.59
CA MET A 91 0.08 27.86 14.81
C MET A 91 0.58 28.79 15.91
N LYS A 92 1.48 28.31 16.80
CA LYS A 92 2.07 29.16 17.85
C LYS A 92 3.25 29.98 17.35
N THR A 93 3.91 29.54 16.28
CA THR A 93 4.98 30.32 15.67
C THR A 93 4.39 31.40 14.76
N PRO A 94 4.87 32.65 14.85
CA PRO A 94 4.41 33.70 13.95
C PRO A 94 4.72 33.31 12.50
N HIS A 95 3.73 33.46 11.62
CA HIS A 95 3.80 33.01 10.22
C HIS A 95 4.04 31.51 10.00
N GLY A 96 3.88 30.66 11.01
CA GLY A 96 4.04 29.21 10.86
C GLY A 96 2.96 28.55 9.99
N VAL A 97 1.76 29.13 9.95
CA VAL A 97 0.70 28.78 9.00
C VAL A 97 0.10 30.07 8.45
N ILE A 98 0.22 30.28 7.14
CA ILE A 98 -0.38 31.42 6.43
C ILE A 98 -1.51 30.87 5.56
N MET A 99 -2.71 31.43 5.72
CA MET A 99 -3.86 31.09 4.88
C MET A 99 -4.24 32.30 4.03
N SER A 100 -4.64 32.05 2.78
CA SER A 100 -5.28 33.07 1.96
C SER A 100 -6.61 33.46 2.57
N LYS A 101 -6.96 34.75 2.51
CA LYS A 101 -8.28 35.21 2.93
C LYS A 101 -9.37 34.50 2.11
N PRO A 102 -10.49 34.10 2.72
CA PRO A 102 -11.58 33.47 1.98
C PRO A 102 -12.15 34.44 0.93
N ALA A 103 -12.62 33.90 -0.19
CA ALA A 103 -13.34 34.69 -1.18
C ALA A 103 -14.64 35.21 -0.56
N ILE A 104 -14.97 36.48 -0.85
CA ILE A 104 -16.18 37.14 -0.34
C ILE A 104 -17.01 37.57 -1.54
N PHE A 105 -18.26 37.14 -1.60
CA PHE A 105 -19.18 37.47 -2.68
C PHE A 105 -20.22 38.51 -2.26
N PRO A 106 -20.82 39.22 -3.24
CA PRO A 106 -21.96 40.10 -3.03
C PRO A 106 -23.13 39.36 -2.36
N GLY A 107 -23.68 39.92 -1.28
CA GLY A 107 -24.72 39.29 -0.46
C GLY A 107 -24.20 38.42 0.70
N ASP A 108 -22.91 38.09 0.75
CA ASP A 108 -22.33 37.34 1.87
C ASP A 108 -22.29 38.17 3.15
N ARG A 109 -22.48 37.50 4.29
CA ARG A 109 -22.31 38.09 5.62
C ARG A 109 -20.96 37.70 6.21
N ILE A 110 -20.15 38.70 6.55
CA ILE A 110 -18.89 38.49 7.24
C ILE A 110 -19.20 38.09 8.69
N LEU A 111 -18.80 36.89 9.11
CA LEU A 111 -19.12 36.37 10.46
C LEU A 111 -18.52 37.21 11.59
N GLU A 112 -17.35 37.79 11.36
CA GLU A 112 -16.62 38.57 12.37
C GLU A 112 -17.18 39.99 12.54
N THR A 113 -17.52 40.67 11.44
CA THR A 113 -18.02 42.06 11.45
C THR A 113 -19.55 42.15 11.44
N GLY A 114 -20.24 41.08 11.02
CA GLY A 114 -21.69 41.05 10.85
C GLY A 114 -22.21 41.80 9.61
N GLU A 115 -21.33 42.51 8.89
CA GLU A 115 -21.63 43.27 7.68
C GLU A 115 -22.05 42.37 6.52
N VAL A 116 -23.10 42.78 5.81
CA VAL A 116 -23.57 42.14 4.59
C VAL A 116 -22.97 42.87 3.40
N ARG A 117 -22.30 42.14 2.51
CA ARG A 117 -21.76 42.72 1.28
C ARG A 117 -22.91 43.20 0.40
N PRO A 118 -22.80 44.42 -0.16
CA PRO A 118 -23.81 44.92 -1.08
C PRO A 118 -23.97 43.94 -2.26
N ALA A 119 -25.21 43.71 -2.67
CA ALA A 119 -25.50 42.94 -3.87
C ALA A 119 -24.91 43.64 -5.10
N LEU A 120 -24.60 42.86 -6.13
CA LEU A 120 -24.28 43.42 -7.45
C LEU A 120 -25.48 44.25 -7.93
N LYS A 121 -25.19 45.36 -8.59
CA LYS A 121 -26.23 46.11 -9.30
C LYS A 121 -26.80 45.19 -10.39
N GLU A 122 -28.11 45.25 -10.60
CA GLU A 122 -28.76 44.51 -11.68
C GLU A 122 -28.10 44.92 -13.01
N ASP A 123 -27.53 43.94 -13.72
CA ASP A 123 -27.04 44.18 -15.06
C ASP A 123 -28.26 44.40 -15.97
N PRO A 124 -28.27 45.44 -16.82
CA PRO A 124 -29.28 45.57 -17.86
C PRO A 124 -29.07 44.42 -18.85
N HIS A 125 -29.75 43.30 -18.62
CA HIS A 125 -29.73 42.13 -19.48
C HIS A 125 -30.42 42.45 -20.82
N GLU A 126 -29.66 42.98 -21.77
CA GLU A 126 -29.97 42.85 -23.20
C GLU A 126 -29.35 41.54 -23.72
N HIS A 127 -29.98 40.41 -23.40
CA HIS A 127 -29.78 39.18 -24.15
C HIS A 127 -30.83 39.14 -25.27
N HIS A 128 -30.43 39.65 -26.43
CA HIS A 128 -31.08 39.33 -27.70
C HIS A 128 -30.70 37.91 -28.16
#